data_AF-A0AAV7UQK9-F1
#
_entry.id   AF-A0AAV7UQK9-F1
#
_cell.length_a   1.000
_cell.length_b   1.000
_cell.length_c   1.000
_cell.angle_alpha   90.00
_cell.angle_beta   90.00
_cell.angle_gamma   90.00
#
_symmetry.space_group_name_H-M   'P 1'
#
loop_
_entity.id
_entity.type
_entity.pdbx_description
1 polymer ?
#
loop_
_entity_poly.entity_id
_entity_poly.type
_entity_poly.pdbx_seq_one_letter_code
_entity_poly.pdbx_strand_id
1 'polypeptide(L)'
;MAGVTLPEGAKPIPNAATALKLAFNILSTSQRSQSPRIPFSTFQFLYQYLALVDGNISPVLIHRSLRYLQQEIIGLDGLIKLSDFMNNPRVTL
;
A
#
# COMPACT_ATOMS: atom_id res chain seq x y z
N MET A 1 11.88 19.87 30.55
CA MET A 1 11.35 19.74 29.17
C MET A 1 12.52 19.34 28.27
N ALA A 2 12.81 18.04 28.17
CA ALA A 2 13.92 17.54 27.35
C ALA A 2 13.33 17.04 26.02
N GLY A 3 13.70 17.70 24.92
CA GLY A 3 13.39 17.23 23.58
C GLY A 3 14.18 15.95 23.31
N VAL A 4 13.47 14.86 23.04
CA VAL A 4 14.08 13.60 22.62
C VAL A 4 14.46 13.76 21.15
N THR A 5 15.72 14.07 20.90
CA THR A 5 16.30 14.05 19.55
C THR A 5 16.47 12.60 19.12
N LEU A 6 15.68 12.17 18.13
CA LEU A 6 15.83 10.87 17.47
C LEU A 6 17.21 10.79 16.78
N PRO A 7 17.90 9.64 16.83
CA PRO A 7 19.24 9.50 16.26
C PRO A 7 19.20 9.58 14.73
N GLU A 8 20.02 10.49 14.20
CA GLU A 8 20.30 10.72 12.78
C GLU A 8 21.02 9.48 12.21
N GLY A 9 20.24 8.56 11.63
CA GLY A 9 20.74 7.26 11.16
C GLY A 9 19.75 6.10 11.30
N ALA A 10 18.58 6.32 11.92
CA ALA A 10 17.48 5.37 11.82
C ALA A 10 17.05 5.25 10.36
N LYS A 11 17.40 4.11 9.72
CA LYS A 11 16.81 3.69 8.44
C LYS A 11 15.31 3.93 8.57
N PRO A 12 14.69 4.78 7.72
CA PRO A 12 13.28 5.06 7.86
C PRO A 12 12.58 3.71 7.90
N ILE A 13 11.83 3.45 8.98
CA ILE A 13 10.87 2.36 9.03
C ILE A 13 10.21 2.40 7.66
N PRO A 14 10.26 1.33 6.84
CA PRO A 14 9.79 1.40 5.47
C PRO A 14 8.38 1.98 5.54
N ASN A 15 8.21 3.21 5.05
CA ASN A 15 6.90 3.86 5.00
C ASN A 15 5.92 2.87 4.36
N ALA A 16 4.64 2.90 4.73
CA ALA A 16 3.68 1.91 4.23
C ALA A 16 3.78 1.70 2.70
N ALA A 17 4.13 2.76 1.95
CA ALA A 17 4.44 2.72 0.54
C ALA A 17 5.61 1.77 0.15
N THR A 18 6.76 1.81 0.83
CA THR A 18 7.92 0.96 0.54
C THR A 18 7.65 -0.50 0.88
N ALA A 19 7.00 -0.76 2.01
CA ALA A 19 6.59 -2.11 2.39
C ALA A 19 5.61 -2.71 1.38
N LEU A 20 4.65 -1.91 0.91
CA LEU A 20 3.69 -2.31 -0.12
C LEU A 20 4.39 -2.59 -1.46
N LYS A 21 5.35 -1.75 -1.89
CA LYS A 21 6.16 -1.99 -3.10
C LYS A 21 6.89 -3.35 -3.05
N LEU A 22 7.52 -3.68 -1.91
CA LEU A 22 8.19 -4.96 -1.72
C LEU A 22 7.19 -6.12 -1.77
N ALA A 23 6.03 -5.99 -1.11
CA ALA A 23 4.99 -7.02 -1.13
C ALA A 23 4.48 -7.30 -2.55
N PHE A 24 4.27 -6.28 -3.38
CA PHE A 24 3.92 -6.47 -4.79
C PHE A 24 4.99 -7.24 -5.57
N ASN A 25 6.27 -7.00 -5.33
CA ASN A 25 7.35 -7.73 -6.00
C ASN A 25 7.43 -9.20 -5.57
N ILE A 26 7.20 -9.48 -4.28
CA ILE A 26 7.26 -10.84 -3.72
C ILE A 26 6.05 -11.67 -4.16
N LEU A 27 4.86 -11.08 -4.11
CA LEU A 27 3.59 -11.78 -4.28
C LEU A 27 3.08 -11.75 -5.73
N SER A 28 3.73 -10.97 -6.61
CA SER A 28 3.35 -10.93 -8.03
C SER A 28 3.62 -12.29 -8.69
N THR A 29 2.56 -12.84 -9.30
CA THR A 29 2.59 -14.12 -10.01
C THR A 29 3.48 -14.09 -11.25
N SER A 30 3.78 -12.91 -11.79
CA SER A 30 4.77 -12.71 -12.85
C SER A 30 6.04 -12.05 -12.31
N GLN A 31 7.05 -12.86 -12.01
CA GLN A 31 8.39 -12.38 -11.60
C GLN A 31 9.12 -11.58 -12.70
N ARG A 32 8.63 -11.61 -13.94
CA ARG A 32 9.19 -10.88 -15.09
C ARG A 32 8.28 -9.78 -15.65
N SER A 33 7.14 -9.50 -15.00
CA SER A 33 6.23 -8.47 -15.47
C SER A 33 6.76 -7.08 -15.11
N GLN A 34 6.82 -6.18 -16.08
CA GLN A 34 7.08 -4.75 -15.86
C GLN A 34 6.00 -4.08 -14.98
N SER A 35 4.86 -4.73 -14.75
CA SER A 35 3.80 -4.30 -13.84
C SER A 35 3.43 -5.44 -12.88
N PRO A 36 4.05 -5.53 -11.70
CA PRO A 36 3.68 -6.52 -10.70
C PRO A 36 2.21 -6.36 -10.31
N ARG A 37 1.50 -7.48 -10.25
CA ARG A 37 0.07 -7.55 -9.97
C ARG A 37 -0.20 -8.58 -8.89
N ILE A 38 -1.08 -8.25 -7.97
CA ILE A 38 -1.52 -9.16 -6.92
C ILE A 38 -3.04 -9.21 -6.89
N PRO A 39 -3.64 -10.31 -6.39
CA PRO A 39 -5.07 -10.34 -6.11
C PRO A 39 -5.48 -9.19 -5.17
N PHE A 40 -6.63 -8.58 -5.41
CA PHE A 40 -7.11 -7.48 -4.57
C PHE A 40 -7.30 -7.86 -3.11
N SER A 41 -7.77 -9.08 -2.85
CA SER A 41 -7.94 -9.61 -1.49
C SER A 41 -6.62 -9.59 -0.71
N THR A 42 -5.51 -9.95 -1.37
CA THR A 42 -4.16 -9.87 -0.81
C THR A 42 -3.74 -8.42 -0.56
N PHE A 43 -3.99 -7.53 -1.51
CA PHE A 43 -3.73 -6.10 -1.36
C PHE A 43 -4.48 -5.49 -0.18
N GLN A 44 -5.77 -5.79 -0.04
CA GLN A 44 -6.62 -5.26 1.02
C GLN A 44 -6.06 -5.58 2.41
N PHE A 45 -5.64 -6.83 2.61
CA PHE A 45 -5.06 -7.27 3.88
C PHE A 45 -3.75 -6.52 4.18
N LEU A 46 -2.86 -6.42 3.19
CA LEU A 46 -1.58 -5.72 3.32
C LEU A 46 -1.76 -4.22 3.62
N TYR A 47 -2.64 -3.56 2.87
CA TYR A 47 -2.88 -2.13 3.02
C TYR A 47 -3.50 -1.79 4.37
N GLN A 48 -4.48 -2.58 4.83
CA GLN A 48 -5.07 -2.41 6.17
C GLN A 48 -4.02 -2.62 7.26
N TYR A 49 -3.22 -3.68 7.17
CA TYR A 49 -2.17 -3.96 8.16
C TYR A 49 -1.11 -2.86 8.20
N LEU A 50 -0.60 -2.44 7.04
CA LEU A 50 0.41 -1.40 6.95
C LEU A 50 -0.12 -0.04 7.43
N ALA A 51 -1.37 0.31 7.10
CA ALA A 51 -1.99 1.54 7.56
C ALA A 51 -2.24 1.55 9.08
N LEU A 52 -2.55 0.39 9.68
CA LEU A 52 -2.65 0.22 11.13
C LEU A 52 -1.27 0.36 11.80
N VAL A 53 -0.23 -0.22 11.21
CA VAL A 53 1.15 -0.16 11.73
C VAL A 53 1.75 1.24 11.59
N ASP A 54 1.50 1.94 10.49
CA ASP A 54 1.95 3.32 10.26
C ASP A 54 1.20 4.32 11.16
N GLY A 55 -0.01 3.96 11.64
CA GLY A 55 -0.81 4.77 12.59
C GLY A 55 -1.31 6.10 12.03
N ASN A 56 -0.91 6.45 10.81
CA ASN A 56 -1.13 7.74 10.17
C ASN A 56 -2.45 7.83 9.38
N ILE A 57 -3.22 6.73 9.28
CA ILE A 57 -4.37 6.67 8.37
C ILE A 57 -5.64 6.21 9.09
N SER A 58 -6.68 7.05 9.00
CA SER A 58 -7.99 6.75 9.56
C SER A 58 -8.63 5.51 8.91
N PRO A 59 -9.25 4.60 9.68
CA PRO A 59 -9.99 3.44 9.16
C PRO A 59 -11.06 3.81 8.11
N VAL A 60 -11.65 4.99 8.22
CA VAL A 60 -12.63 5.52 7.26
C VAL A 60 -11.97 5.79 5.91
N LEU A 61 -10.77 6.36 5.92
CA LEU A 61 -10.00 6.63 4.70
C LEU A 61 -9.59 5.31 4.02
N ILE A 62 -9.14 4.33 4.81
CA ILE A 62 -8.79 2.99 4.31
C ILE A 62 -9.99 2.34 3.61
N HIS A 63 -11.16 2.34 4.25
CA HIS A 63 -12.37 1.73 3.68
C HIS A 63 -12.82 2.44 2.40
N ARG A 64 -12.74 3.77 2.36
CA ARG A 64 -13.11 4.56 1.18
C ARG A 64 -12.15 4.29 0.01
N SER A 65 -10.85 4.26 0.28
CA SER A 65 -9.82 3.94 -0.71
C SER A 65 -10.02 2.53 -1.29
N LEU A 66 -10.26 1.53 -0.44
CA LEU A 66 -10.51 0.16 -0.88
C LEU A 66 -11.79 0.03 -1.72
N ARG A 67 -12.89 0.65 -1.29
CA ARG A 67 -14.14 0.68 -2.06
C ARG A 67 -13.94 1.30 -3.45
N TYR A 68 -13.24 2.43 -3.52
CA TYR A 68 -12.94 3.09 -4.79
C TYR A 68 -12.08 2.22 -5.70
N LEU A 69 -10.99 1.63 -5.18
CA LEU A 69 -10.15 0.72 -5.96
C LEU A 69 -10.97 -0.45 -6.50
N GLN A 70 -11.76 -1.10 -5.64
CA GLN A 70 -12.58 -2.25 -6.02
C GLN A 70 -13.61 -1.93 -7.11
N GLN A 71 -14.20 -0.74 -7.10
CA GLN A 71 -15.26 -0.36 -8.03
C GLN A 71 -14.75 0.25 -9.34
N GLU A 72 -13.67 1.03 -9.28
CA GLU A 72 -13.24 1.89 -10.39
C GLU A 72 -11.96 1.41 -11.07
N ILE A 73 -11.16 0.61 -10.37
CA ILE A 73 -9.82 0.20 -10.85
C ILE A 73 -9.76 -1.30 -11.13
N ILE A 74 -10.42 -2.10 -10.30
CA ILE A 74 -10.35 -3.54 -10.44
C ILE A 74 -11.28 -4.00 -11.54
N GLY A 75 -10.66 -4.51 -12.61
CA GLY A 75 -11.36 -5.15 -13.71
C GLY A 75 -11.82 -6.56 -13.34
N LEU A 76 -12.39 -7.25 -14.33
CA LEU A 76 -12.88 -8.62 -14.19
C LEU A 76 -11.78 -9.64 -13.80
N ASP A 77 -10.50 -9.27 -13.93
CA ASP A 77 -9.37 -10.12 -13.52
C ASP A 77 -9.14 -10.15 -12.00
N GLY A 78 -9.74 -9.23 -11.24
CA GLY A 78 -9.60 -9.18 -9.78
C GLY A 78 -8.19 -8.82 -9.30
N LEU A 79 -7.35 -8.31 -10.21
CA LEU A 79 -5.95 -7.97 -9.94
C LEU A 79 -5.79 -6.47 -9.81
N ILE A 80 -4.89 -6.04 -8.93
CA ILE A 80 -4.49 -4.64 -8.78
C ILE A 80 -3.01 -4.50 -9.13
N LYS A 81 -2.62 -3.39 -9.77
CA LYS A 81 -1.21 -3.03 -9.98
C LYS A 81 -0.77 -2.00 -8.95
N LEU A 82 0.53 -2.00 -8.67
CA LEU A 82 1.15 -0.99 -7.83
C LEU A 82 0.94 0.44 -8.37
N SER A 83 0.95 0.61 -9.70
CA SER A 83 0.72 1.90 -10.37
C SER A 83 -0.67 2.46 -10.10
N ASP A 84 -1.68 1.60 -10.00
CA ASP A 84 -3.07 2.03 -9.83
C ASP A 84 -3.32 2.63 -8.44
N PHE A 85 -2.46 2.26 -7.49
CA PHE A 85 -2.43 2.80 -6.14
C PHE A 85 -1.51 4.02 -6.03
N MET A 86 -0.26 3.91 -6.50
CA MET A 86 0.77 4.96 -6.33
C MET A 86 0.52 6.21 -7.17
N ASN A 87 -0.12 6.07 -8.33
CA ASN A 87 -0.39 7.20 -9.23
C ASN A 87 -1.78 7.81 -9.00
N ASN A 88 -2.55 7.31 -8.03
CA ASN A 88 -3.92 7.76 -7.80
C ASN A 88 -4.00 8.75 -6.63
N PRO A 89 -4.28 10.04 -6.89
CA PRO A 89 -4.33 11.06 -5.84
C PRO A 89 -5.47 10.83 -4.83
N ARG A 90 -6.47 9.99 -5.16
CA ARG A 90 -7.59 9.65 -4.26
C ARG A 90 -7.26 8.57 -3.23
N VAL A 91 -6.12 7.91 -3.41
CA VAL A 91 -5.72 6.72 -2.64
C VAL A 91 -4.41 6.95 -1.87
N THR A 92 -3.74 8.08 -2.15
CA THR A 92 -2.45 8.46 -1.55
C THR A 92 -2.47 8.36 -0.01
N LEU A 93 -1.45 7.67 0.51
CA LEU A 93 -1.06 7.62 1.93
C LEU A 93 -0.64 9.01 2.42
#